data_AF-U9TDV5-F1
#
_entry.id   AF-U9TDV5-F1
#
_cell.length_a   1.000
_cell.length_b   1.000
_cell.length_c   1.000
_cell.angle_alpha   90.00
_cell.angle_beta   90.00
_cell.angle_gamma   90.00
#
_symmetry.space_group_name_H-M   'P 1'
#
loop_
_entity.id
_entity.type
_entity.pdbx_description
1 polymer ?
#
loop_
_entity_poly.entity_id
_entity_poly.type
_entity_poly.pdbx_seq_one_letter_code
_entity_poly.pdbx_strand_id
1 'polypeptide(L)'
;LFTKYFHLHPLIPIGSGEFLSREDIWKLSTEEMYNFYYENDLKYVWAYMWCNWYKFNLWVLWVRATDPEKICIFKTTMLVESHWKVIKRNYLPRF
;
A
#
# COMPACT_ATOMS: atom_id res chain seq x y z
N LEU A 1 1.46 8.15 -5.40
CA LEU A 1 0.60 7.06 -5.89
C LEU A 1 1.12 5.67 -5.50
N PHE A 2 2.29 5.22 -5.95
CA PHE A 2 2.84 3.89 -5.61
C PHE A 2 2.83 3.55 -4.11
N THR A 3 3.33 4.45 -3.26
CA THR A 3 3.38 4.24 -1.80
C THR A 3 1.99 4.05 -1.20
N LYS A 4 0.97 4.78 -1.70
CA LYS A 4 -0.43 4.63 -1.27
C LYS A 4 -0.89 3.19 -1.48
N TYR A 5 -0.77 2.67 -2.70
CA TYR A 5 -1.24 1.32 -3.03
C TYR A 5 -0.40 0.21 -2.41
N PHE A 6 0.90 0.43 -2.26
CA PHE A 6 1.77 -0.51 -1.55
C PHE A 6 1.29 -0.75 -0.11
N HIS A 7 0.68 0.25 0.53
CA HIS A 7 0.22 0.17 1.91
C HIS A 7 -1.23 -0.28 2.07
N LEU A 8 -2.02 -0.35 0.99
CA LEU A 8 -3.37 -0.88 1.04
C LEU A 8 -3.35 -2.38 1.33
N HIS A 9 -4.30 -2.81 2.16
CA HIS A 9 -4.38 -4.19 2.62
C HIS A 9 -5.83 -4.54 2.99
N PRO A 10 -6.33 -5.75 2.70
CA PRO A 10 -7.71 -6.13 3.02
C PRO A 10 -8.09 -6.06 4.51
N LEU A 11 -7.11 -6.18 5.40
CA LEU A 11 -7.27 -6.06 6.86
C LEU A 11 -7.08 -4.63 7.40
N ILE A 12 -6.76 -3.65 6.54
CA ILE A 12 -6.56 -2.26 6.96
C ILE A 12 -7.66 -1.42 6.31
N PRO A 13 -8.51 -0.74 7.10
CA PRO A 13 -9.58 0.07 6.54
C PRO A 13 -8.99 1.29 5.81
N ILE A 14 -9.67 1.72 4.75
CA ILE A 14 -9.38 3.01 4.10
C ILE A 14 -9.93 4.16 4.96
N GLY A 15 -9.64 5.42 4.58
CA GLY A 15 -10.03 6.59 5.36
C GLY A 15 -11.54 6.74 5.64
N SER A 16 -12.40 6.09 4.84
CA SER A 16 -13.86 6.00 5.06
C SER A 16 -14.28 4.94 6.09
N GLY A 17 -13.36 4.09 6.56
CA GLY A 17 -13.65 2.96 7.44
C GLY A 17 -14.00 1.67 6.71
N GLU A 18 -14.09 1.69 5.38
CA GLU A 18 -14.39 0.51 4.57
C GLU A 18 -13.16 -0.40 4.39
N PHE A 19 -13.41 -1.70 4.26
CA PHE A 19 -12.38 -2.69 3.94
C PHE A 19 -12.51 -3.07 2.47
N LEU A 20 -11.39 -3.03 1.74
CA LEU A 20 -11.35 -3.35 0.32
C LEU A 20 -10.81 -4.77 0.10
N SER A 21 -11.40 -5.51 -0.83
CA SER A 21 -10.81 -6.78 -1.26
C SER A 21 -9.49 -6.53 -2.01
N ARG A 22 -8.68 -7.59 -2.18
CA ARG A 22 -7.46 -7.50 -2.99
C ARG A 22 -7.78 -7.04 -4.41
N GLU A 23 -8.86 -7.57 -4.96
CA GLU A 23 -9.31 -7.31 -6.33
C GLU A 23 -9.78 -5.86 -6.47
N ASP A 24 -10.46 -5.33 -5.46
CA ASP A 24 -10.86 -3.91 -5.43
C ASP A 24 -9.63 -3.02 -5.34
N ILE A 25 -8.68 -3.32 -4.44
CA ILE A 25 -7.42 -2.58 -4.31
C ILE A 25 -6.68 -2.58 -5.65
N TRP A 26 -6.58 -3.72 -6.34
CA TRP A 26 -5.89 -3.81 -7.63
C TRP A 26 -6.57 -2.96 -8.72
N LYS A 27 -7.91 -3.03 -8.82
CA LYS A 27 -8.67 -2.23 -9.79
C LYS A 27 -8.49 -0.74 -9.54
N LEU A 28 -8.72 -0.29 -8.31
CA LEU A 28 -8.54 1.11 -7.89
C LEU A 28 -7.11 1.60 -8.20
N SER A 29 -6.11 0.79 -7.84
CA SER A 29 -4.70 1.13 -8.07
C SER A 29 -4.37 1.26 -9.55
N THR A 30 -4.94 0.39 -10.38
CA THR A 30 -4.68 0.36 -11.83
C THR A 30 -5.37 1.53 -12.52
N GLU A 31 -6.62 1.80 -12.17
CA GLU A 31 -7.42 2.88 -12.76
C GLU A 31 -6.84 4.26 -12.44
N GLU A 32 -6.58 4.54 -11.17
CA GLU A 32 -6.04 5.85 -10.75
C GLU A 32 -4.61 6.06 -11.30
N MET A 33 -3.82 4.99 -11.48
CA MET A 33 -2.52 5.08 -12.15
C MET A 33 -2.64 5.29 -13.66
N TYR A 34 -3.54 4.57 -14.32
CA TYR A 34 -3.82 4.75 -15.73
C TYR A 34 -4.24 6.19 -16.02
N ASN A 35 -5.19 6.73 -15.25
CA ASN A 35 -5.67 8.10 -15.39
C ASN A 35 -4.53 9.11 -15.20
N PHE A 36 -3.70 8.93 -14.17
CA PHE A 36 -2.52 9.77 -13.95
C PHE A 36 -1.59 9.79 -15.17
N TYR A 37 -1.24 8.63 -15.74
CA TYR A 37 -0.36 8.58 -16.90
C TYR A 37 -1.03 9.12 -18.18
N TYR A 38 -2.33 8.90 -18.33
CA TYR A 38 -3.10 9.38 -19.47
C TYR A 38 -3.19 10.91 -19.48
N GLU A 39 -3.52 11.52 -18.34
CA GLU A 39 -3.62 12.99 -18.18
C GLU A 39 -2.29 13.70 -18.41
N ASN A 40 -1.16 13.02 -18.18
CA ASN A 40 0.18 13.58 -18.36
C ASN A 40 0.83 13.23 -19.73
N ASP A 41 0.09 12.62 -20.66
CA ASP A 41 0.59 12.13 -21.97
C ASP A 41 1.80 11.15 -21.87
N LEU A 42 1.83 10.36 -20.79
CA LEU A 42 2.90 9.41 -20.49
C LEU A 42 2.51 7.97 -20.86
N LYS A 43 1.81 7.79 -22.00
CA LYS A 43 1.25 6.50 -22.44
C LYS A 43 2.26 5.35 -22.57
N TYR A 44 3.48 5.65 -23.02
CA TYR A 44 4.54 4.64 -23.15
C TYR A 44 5.07 4.19 -21.78
N VAL A 45 5.12 5.11 -20.82
CA VAL A 45 5.48 4.79 -19.44
C VAL A 45 4.41 3.91 -18.83
N TRP A 46 3.13 4.22 -19.05
CA TRP A 46 2.05 3.34 -18.62
C TRP A 46 2.15 1.93 -19.23
N ALA A 47 2.40 1.81 -20.54
CA ALA A 47 2.56 0.51 -21.19
C ALA A 47 3.67 -0.32 -20.52
N TYR A 48 4.81 0.30 -20.21
CA TYR A 48 5.89 -0.34 -19.46
C TYR A 48 5.44 -0.73 -18.05
N MET A 49 4.79 0.17 -17.31
CA MET A 49 4.32 -0.11 -15.94
C MET A 49 3.28 -1.23 -15.91
N TRP A 50 2.36 -1.27 -16.87
CA TRP A 50 1.38 -2.33 -17.01
C TRP A 50 2.05 -3.68 -17.23
N CYS A 51 2.94 -3.77 -18.23
CA CYS A 51 3.61 -5.01 -18.60
C CYS A 51 4.52 -5.58 -17.51
N ASN A 52 5.08 -4.74 -16.64
CA ASN A 52 6.06 -5.15 -15.63
C ASN A 52 5.56 -5.14 -14.18
N TRP A 53 4.53 -4.36 -13.86
CA TRP A 53 4.15 -4.11 -12.46
C TRP A 53 2.65 -4.19 -12.16
N TYR A 54 1.79 -3.75 -13.07
CA TYR A 54 0.33 -3.66 -12.81
C TYR A 54 -0.49 -4.83 -13.37
N LYS A 55 0.09 -5.65 -14.25
CA LYS A 55 -0.52 -6.93 -14.64
C LYS A 55 -0.71 -7.80 -13.39
N PHE A 56 -1.90 -8.37 -13.20
CA PHE A 56 -2.28 -9.03 -11.94
C PHE A 56 -1.24 -10.05 -11.42
N ASN A 57 -0.69 -10.88 -12.30
CA ASN A 57 0.32 -11.89 -11.98
C ASN A 57 1.67 -11.31 -11.50
N LEU A 58 1.97 -10.06 -11.83
CA LEU A 58 3.18 -9.34 -11.38
C LEU A 58 2.87 -8.41 -10.21
N TRP A 59 1.66 -7.86 -10.19
CA TRP A 59 1.18 -6.99 -9.12
C TRP A 59 1.24 -7.67 -7.75
N VAL A 60 0.89 -8.96 -7.71
CA VAL A 60 0.97 -9.78 -6.50
C VAL A 60 2.39 -9.90 -5.92
N LEU A 61 3.44 -9.66 -6.69
CA LEU A 61 4.82 -9.80 -6.23
C LEU A 61 5.30 -8.61 -5.40
N TRP A 62 4.71 -7.43 -5.56
CA TRP A 62 5.15 -6.22 -4.87
C TRP A 62 4.10 -5.64 -3.92
N VAL A 63 2.81 -5.92 -4.13
CA VAL A 63 1.75 -5.41 -3.25
C VAL A 63 1.55 -6.29 -2.03
N ARG A 64 1.19 -5.66 -0.90
CA ARG A 64 0.93 -6.34 0.36
C ARG A 64 -0.42 -7.04 0.41
N ALA A 65 -1.40 -6.52 -0.30
CA ALA A 65 -2.74 -7.10 -0.41
C ALA A 65 -2.76 -8.52 -1.02
N THR A 66 -1.62 -9.05 -1.46
CA THR A 66 -1.48 -10.42 -1.96
C THR A 66 -1.83 -11.47 -0.92
N ASP A 67 -1.59 -11.25 0.36
CA ASP A 67 -2.08 -12.15 1.42
C ASP A 67 -3.23 -11.44 2.14
N PRO A 68 -4.49 -11.85 1.95
CA PRO A 68 -5.62 -11.09 2.47
C PRO A 68 -5.83 -11.36 3.97
N GLU A 69 -5.25 -12.44 4.51
CA GLU A 69 -5.48 -12.90 5.88
C GLU A 69 -4.29 -12.57 6.80
N LYS A 70 -3.13 -12.21 6.25
CA LYS A 70 -1.91 -12.02 7.04
C LYS A 70 -1.22 -10.71 6.74
N ILE A 71 -0.94 -9.95 7.80
CA ILE A 71 -0.05 -8.79 7.75
C ILE A 71 1.36 -9.23 8.17
N CYS A 72 2.38 -8.83 7.41
CA CYS A 72 3.77 -9.10 7.76
C CYS A 72 4.16 -8.50 9.12
N ILE A 73 4.51 -9.37 10.08
CA ILE A 73 4.83 -9.06 11.48
C ILE A 73 6.06 -8.14 11.60
N PHE A 74 7.05 -8.26 10.71
CA PHE A 74 8.28 -7.46 10.79
C PHE A 74 8.04 -5.95 10.70
N LYS A 75 7.00 -5.51 9.99
CA LYS A 75 6.64 -4.07 9.96
C LYS A 75 5.87 -3.63 11.18
N THR A 76 5.04 -4.50 11.77
CA THR A 76 4.28 -4.13 12.97
C THR A 76 5.22 -4.03 14.17
N THR A 77 6.21 -4.91 14.30
CA THR A 77 7.24 -4.79 15.35
C THR A 77 8.04 -3.50 15.20
N MET A 78 8.50 -3.13 14.00
CA MET A 78 9.21 -1.86 13.79
C MET A 78 8.35 -0.63 14.13
N LEU A 79 7.07 -0.62 13.76
CA LEU A 79 6.13 0.46 14.13
C LEU A 79 5.95 0.53 15.64
N VAL A 80 5.69 -0.61 16.28
CA VAL A 80 5.53 -0.72 17.74
C VAL A 80 6.79 -0.27 18.46
N GLU A 81 7.97 -0.71 18.03
CA GLU A 81 9.27 -0.29 18.59
C GLU A 81 9.50 1.22 18.42
N SER A 82 9.19 1.78 17.24
CA SER A 82 9.30 3.21 17.00
C SER A 82 8.38 4.02 17.92
N HIS A 83 7.15 3.54 18.14
CA HIS A 83 6.19 4.14 19.05
C HIS A 83 6.67 4.07 20.50
N TRP A 84 7.14 2.90 20.95
CA TRP A 84 7.74 2.71 22.27
C TRP A 84 8.97 3.59 22.50
N LYS A 85 9.78 3.84 21.48
CA LYS A 85 10.93 4.75 21.57
C LYS A 85 10.47 6.19 21.89
N VAL A 86 9.40 6.66 21.26
CA VAL A 86 8.81 7.99 21.52
C VAL A 86 8.28 8.07 22.95
N ILE A 87 7.51 7.07 23.40
CA ILE A 87 6.98 7.00 24.77
C ILE A 87 8.12 7.04 25.80
N LYS A 88 9.10 6.14 25.66
CA LYS A 88 10.23 6.01 26.59
C LYS A 88 11.09 7.26 26.67
N ARG A 89 11.29 7.96 25.55
CA ARG A 89 12.18 9.14 25.50
C ARG A 89 11.48 10.44 25.91
N ASN A 90 10.23 10.63 25.48
CA ASN A 90 9.60 11.94 25.57
C ASN A 90 8.61 12.07 26.73
N TYR A 91 8.00 10.95 27.14
CA TYR A 91 6.90 10.96 28.11
C TYR A 91 7.33 10.39 29.46
N LEU A 92 8.03 9.26 29.47
CA LEU A 92 8.50 8.61 30.70
C LEU A 92 9.39 9.48 31.60
N PRO A 93 10.32 10.31 31.09
CA PRO A 93 11.15 11.17 31.93
C PRO A 93 10.42 12.37 32.55
N ARG A 94 9.15 12.60 32.18
CA ARG A 94 8.32 13.71 32.68
C ARG A 94 7.38 13.27 33.81
N PHE A 95 7.42 12.00 34.20
CA PHE A 95 6.77 11.43 35.38
C PHE A 95 7.82 11.17 36.45
#